data_AF-A0A7K8D4M3-F1
#
_entry.id   AF-A0A7K8D4M3-F1
#
_cell.length_a   1.000
_cell.length_b   1.000
_cell.length_c   1.000
_cell.angle_alpha   90.00
_cell.angle_beta   90.00
_cell.angle_gamma   90.00
#
_symmetry.space_group_name_H-M   'P 1'
#
loop_
_entity.id
_entity.type
_entity.pdbx_description
1 polymer ?
#
loop_
_entity_poly.entity_id
_entity_poly.type
_entity_poly.pdbx_seq_one_letter_code
_entity_poly.pdbx_strand_id
1 'polypeptide(L)'
;IPQISYASTAPELSDPGRYEFFSRVVPPDSYQAQAMVAVVRALGWSYVSTLASEGNYGESGVEAFVQSSREAGGLCIAQSIKIPREPKPGEFAKVIRRLMETSTARGVVLFANEDDIRAPGAAGGPPWLYGVPVTLWGPRDPGLSPVTLWGPPWLYGVPVTLWGPRDPGPSPGFDEYFTSRSLENNRRNLWFHEFWEDDFNCRL
;
A
#
# COMPACT_ATOMS: atom_id res chain seq x y z
N ILE A 1 -8.64 26.85 5.19
CA ILE A 1 -7.61 26.87 4.11
C ILE A 1 -7.79 25.57 3.33
N PRO A 2 -8.03 25.60 2.02
CA PRO A 2 -8.23 24.38 1.22
C PRO A 2 -6.95 23.55 1.17
N GLN A 3 -7.07 22.24 1.34
CA GLN A 3 -5.98 21.26 1.23
C GLN A 3 -6.33 20.22 0.17
N ILE A 4 -5.43 20.01 -0.79
CA ILE A 4 -5.58 19.01 -1.85
C ILE A 4 -4.49 17.96 -1.70
N SER A 5 -4.86 16.73 -1.34
CA SER A 5 -3.91 15.61 -1.22
C SER A 5 -3.74 14.87 -2.56
N TYR A 6 -2.48 14.49 -2.84
CA TYR A 6 -2.12 13.70 -4.01
C TYR A 6 -2.05 12.18 -3.75
N ALA A 7 -2.06 11.75 -2.48
CA ALA A 7 -1.82 10.34 -2.12
C ALA A 7 -2.68 9.80 -0.98
N SER A 8 -3.42 10.65 -0.24
CA SER A 8 -4.18 10.18 0.93
C SER A 8 -5.52 9.55 0.53
N THR A 9 -5.62 8.23 0.61
CA THR A 9 -6.78 7.45 0.13
C THR A 9 -7.73 6.98 1.25
N ALA A 10 -7.38 7.20 2.52
CA ALA A 10 -8.20 6.78 3.66
C ALA A 10 -9.68 7.22 3.51
N PRO A 11 -10.68 6.34 3.74
CA PRO A 11 -12.09 6.65 3.55
C PRO A 11 -12.59 7.81 4.42
N GLU A 12 -12.11 7.88 5.67
CA GLU A 12 -12.49 8.91 6.66
C GLU A 12 -12.28 10.34 6.18
N LEU A 13 -11.31 10.58 5.30
CA LEU A 13 -11.02 11.89 4.73
C LEU A 13 -12.14 12.40 3.80
N SER A 14 -13.16 11.58 3.54
CA SER A 14 -14.34 11.97 2.76
C SER A 14 -15.47 12.53 3.64
N ASP A 15 -15.34 12.53 4.97
CA ASP A 15 -16.34 13.08 5.89
C ASP A 15 -16.25 14.63 5.91
N PRO A 16 -17.22 15.35 5.32
CA PRO A 16 -17.19 16.81 5.28
C PRO A 16 -17.43 17.43 6.66
N GLY A 17 -18.02 16.70 7.61
CA GLY A 17 -18.23 17.17 8.98
C GLY A 17 -16.93 17.25 9.79
N ARG A 18 -15.93 16.42 9.45
CA ARG A 18 -14.59 16.43 10.05
C ARG A 18 -13.55 17.16 9.20
N TYR A 19 -13.68 17.09 7.87
CA TYR A 19 -12.67 17.54 6.92
C TYR A 19 -13.25 18.47 5.85
N GLU A 20 -13.94 19.53 6.27
CA GLU A 20 -14.65 20.49 5.40
C GLU A 20 -13.81 21.06 4.24
N PHE A 21 -12.52 21.33 4.48
CA PHE A 21 -11.62 21.95 3.50
C PHE A 21 -10.68 20.94 2.80
N PHE A 22 -10.90 19.65 2.99
CA PHE A 22 -10.07 18.62 2.40
C PHE A 22 -10.60 18.19 1.03
N SER A 23 -9.68 18.00 0.09
CA SER A 23 -9.95 17.44 -1.22
C SER A 23 -8.78 16.55 -1.64
N ARG A 24 -8.99 15.70 -2.63
CA ARG A 24 -7.94 14.81 -3.16
C ARG A 24 -8.16 14.50 -4.63
N VAL A 25 -7.06 14.21 -5.32
CA VAL A 25 -7.08 13.78 -6.72
C VAL A 25 -7.13 12.25 -6.87
N VAL A 26 -6.97 11.52 -5.77
CA VAL A 26 -7.02 10.06 -5.70
C VAL A 26 -8.35 9.57 -5.12
N PRO A 27 -8.88 8.42 -5.58
CA PRO A 27 -10.12 7.86 -5.03
C PRO A 27 -9.94 7.33 -3.59
N PRO A 28 -11.03 7.23 -2.81
CA PRO A 28 -11.03 6.55 -1.52
C PRO A 28 -10.69 5.05 -1.64
N ASP A 29 -10.09 4.49 -0.58
CA ASP A 29 -9.85 3.04 -0.44
C ASP A 29 -11.15 2.22 -0.36
N SER A 30 -12.32 2.84 -0.20
CA SER A 30 -13.61 2.13 -0.24
C SER A 30 -13.84 1.46 -1.60
N TYR A 31 -13.43 2.08 -2.70
CA TYR A 31 -13.49 1.49 -4.03
C TYR A 31 -12.49 0.34 -4.18
N GLN A 32 -11.31 0.49 -3.59
CA GLN A 32 -10.28 -0.55 -3.56
C GLN A 32 -10.76 -1.78 -2.78
N ALA A 33 -11.34 -1.57 -1.59
CA ALA A 33 -11.93 -2.61 -0.78
C ALA A 33 -13.00 -3.41 -1.54
N GLN A 34 -13.90 -2.73 -2.27
CA GLN A 34 -14.92 -3.40 -3.09
C GLN A 34 -14.30 -4.29 -4.19
N ALA A 35 -13.30 -3.78 -4.89
CA ALA A 35 -12.61 -4.55 -5.91
C ALA A 35 -11.82 -5.74 -5.33
N MET A 36 -11.23 -5.60 -4.15
CA MET A 36 -10.59 -6.71 -3.44
C MET A 36 -11.59 -7.81 -3.09
N VAL A 37 -12.79 -7.45 -2.62
CA VAL A 37 -13.86 -8.43 -2.40
C VAL A 37 -14.24 -9.14 -3.70
N ALA A 38 -14.34 -8.41 -4.82
CA ALA A 38 -14.62 -9.02 -6.12
C ALA A 38 -13.53 -10.02 -6.55
N VAL A 39 -12.25 -9.69 -6.33
CA VAL A 39 -11.12 -10.60 -6.62
C VAL A 39 -11.18 -11.85 -5.72
N VAL A 40 -11.35 -11.68 -4.42
CA VAL A 40 -11.45 -12.79 -3.46
C VAL A 40 -12.60 -13.74 -3.83
N ARG A 41 -13.74 -13.18 -4.26
CA ARG A 41 -14.87 -13.97 -4.76
C ARG A 41 -14.58 -14.67 -6.08
N ALA A 42 -13.91 -14.00 -7.03
CA ALA A 42 -13.51 -14.60 -8.30
C ALA A 42 -12.54 -15.78 -8.10
N LEU A 43 -11.71 -15.72 -7.06
CA LEU A 43 -10.82 -16.81 -6.63
C LEU A 43 -11.56 -17.96 -5.90
N GLY A 44 -12.85 -17.81 -5.62
CA GLY A 44 -13.65 -18.81 -4.90
C GLY A 44 -13.32 -18.91 -3.40
N TRP A 45 -12.69 -17.90 -2.82
CA TRP A 45 -12.34 -17.88 -1.41
C TRP A 45 -13.53 -17.42 -0.57
N SER A 46 -13.92 -18.25 0.40
CA SER A 46 -15.01 -17.94 1.35
C SER A 46 -14.50 -17.61 2.76
N TYR A 47 -13.22 -17.83 3.03
CA TYR A 47 -12.60 -17.63 4.34
C TYR A 47 -11.20 -17.02 4.18
N VAL A 48 -11.01 -15.79 4.64
CA VAL A 48 -9.75 -15.03 4.48
C VAL A 48 -9.33 -14.38 5.80
N SER A 49 -8.02 -14.15 5.97
CA SER A 49 -7.49 -13.33 7.06
C SER A 49 -7.24 -11.90 6.56
N THR A 50 -7.24 -10.92 7.46
CA THR A 50 -6.89 -9.53 7.14
C THR A 50 -5.67 -9.10 7.96
N LEU A 51 -4.80 -8.30 7.34
CA LEU A 51 -3.62 -7.72 7.96
C LEU A 51 -3.61 -6.21 7.66
N ALA A 52 -3.57 -5.37 8.69
CA ALA A 52 -3.59 -3.91 8.57
C ALA A 52 -2.34 -3.28 9.18
N SER A 53 -1.79 -2.21 8.62
CA SER A 53 -0.93 -1.30 9.38
C SER A 53 -1.74 -0.59 10.45
N GLU A 54 -1.14 -0.43 11.63
CA GLU A 54 -1.69 0.42 12.68
C GLU A 54 -1.77 1.89 12.21
N GLY A 55 -2.96 2.48 12.37
CA GLY A 55 -3.26 3.84 11.93
C GLY A 55 -4.39 3.93 10.91
N ASN A 56 -4.76 5.16 10.56
CA ASN A 56 -6.00 5.47 9.82
C ASN A 56 -6.04 4.95 8.38
N TYR A 57 -4.90 4.59 7.78
CA TYR A 57 -4.90 4.00 6.44
C TYR A 57 -5.23 2.49 6.50
N GLY A 58 -4.41 1.72 7.23
CA GLY A 58 -4.55 0.27 7.29
C GLY A 58 -5.85 -0.18 7.94
N GLU A 59 -6.23 0.44 9.06
CA GLU A 59 -7.44 0.08 9.80
C GLU A 59 -8.71 0.40 9.01
N SER A 60 -8.80 1.61 8.47
CA SER A 60 -9.98 2.08 7.75
C SER A 60 -10.11 1.39 6.38
N GLY A 61 -8.99 0.98 5.77
CA GLY A 61 -8.97 0.11 4.59
C GLY A 61 -9.53 -1.30 4.88
N VAL A 62 -9.09 -1.94 5.97
CA VAL A 62 -9.65 -3.24 6.39
C VAL A 62 -11.12 -3.12 6.79
N GLU A 63 -11.51 -2.06 7.49
CA GLU A 63 -12.91 -1.83 7.84
C GLU A 63 -13.78 -1.69 6.58
N ALA A 64 -13.33 -0.93 5.58
CA ALA A 64 -14.02 -0.83 4.29
C ALA A 64 -14.11 -2.20 3.59
N PHE A 65 -13.08 -3.04 3.68
CA PHE A 65 -13.11 -4.41 3.15
C PHE A 65 -14.10 -5.30 3.90
N VAL A 66 -14.12 -5.25 5.23
CA VAL A 66 -15.08 -6.00 6.06
C VAL A 66 -16.50 -5.60 5.73
N GLN A 67 -16.76 -4.31 5.60
CA GLN A 67 -18.08 -3.79 5.26
C GLN A 67 -18.51 -4.24 3.86
N SER A 68 -17.63 -4.09 2.87
CA SER A 68 -17.85 -4.56 1.50
C SER A 68 -18.08 -6.07 1.43
N SER A 69 -17.36 -6.85 2.24
CA SER A 69 -17.51 -8.30 2.37
C SER A 69 -18.89 -8.70 2.90
N ARG A 70 -19.38 -7.96 3.90
CA ARG A 70 -20.71 -8.20 4.50
C ARG A 70 -21.83 -7.89 3.50
N GLU A 71 -21.70 -6.80 2.76
CA GLU A 71 -22.67 -6.39 1.72
C GLU A 71 -22.69 -7.37 0.55
N ALA A 72 -21.51 -7.82 0.10
CA ALA A 72 -21.38 -8.77 -1.00
C ALA A 72 -21.86 -10.19 -0.64
N GLY A 73 -21.72 -10.58 0.63
CA GLY A 73 -22.06 -11.91 1.14
C GLY A 73 -21.11 -13.03 0.67
N GLY A 74 -21.09 -14.14 1.42
CA GLY A 74 -20.33 -15.34 1.06
C GLY A 74 -18.83 -15.31 1.39
N LEU A 75 -18.37 -14.28 2.10
CA LEU A 75 -16.99 -14.16 2.59
C LEU A 75 -16.98 -13.93 4.10
N CYS A 76 -16.18 -14.71 4.81
CA CYS A 76 -15.97 -14.62 6.25
C CYS A 76 -14.51 -14.26 6.55
N ILE A 77 -14.33 -13.43 7.57
CA ILE A 77 -13.00 -13.00 8.02
C ILE A 77 -12.61 -13.87 9.21
N ALA A 78 -11.52 -14.60 9.04
CA ALA A 78 -11.01 -15.57 10.00
C ALA A 78 -10.38 -14.90 11.21
N GLN A 79 -9.55 -13.90 10.93
CA GLN A 79 -8.87 -13.07 11.89
C GLN A 79 -8.49 -11.75 11.24
N SER A 80 -8.38 -10.73 12.07
CA SER A 80 -7.85 -9.42 11.70
C SER A 80 -6.67 -9.11 12.60
N ILE A 81 -5.50 -8.96 11.99
CA ILE A 81 -4.26 -8.69 12.71
C ILE A 81 -3.75 -7.30 12.31
N LYS A 82 -3.13 -6.61 13.26
CA LYS A 82 -2.51 -5.31 13.04
C LYS A 82 -0.99 -5.44 13.09
N ILE A 83 -0.31 -4.75 12.19
CA ILE A 83 1.14 -4.54 12.18
C ILE A 83 1.38 -3.25 12.98
N PRO A 84 2.07 -3.33 14.13
CA PRO A 84 2.40 -2.13 14.88
C PRO A 84 3.36 -1.24 14.09
N ARG A 85 3.20 0.08 14.18
CA ARG A 85 3.98 1.07 13.41
C ARG A 85 5.48 1.04 13.71
N GLU A 86 5.83 0.68 14.94
CA GLU A 86 7.21 0.49 15.39
C GLU A 86 7.35 -0.92 16.01
N PRO A 87 7.47 -1.96 15.18
CA PRO A 87 7.52 -3.33 15.68
C PRO A 87 8.82 -3.57 16.45
N LYS A 88 8.70 -4.03 17.70
CA LYS A 88 9.85 -4.56 18.43
C LYS A 88 10.39 -5.81 17.73
N PRO A 89 11.69 -6.12 17.87
CA PRO A 89 12.26 -7.36 17.34
C PRO A 89 11.42 -8.58 17.79
N GLY A 90 10.95 -9.37 16.83
CA GLY A 90 10.15 -10.57 17.07
C GLY A 90 8.62 -10.37 17.10
N GLU A 91 8.09 -9.15 17.11
CA GLU A 91 6.63 -8.91 17.02
C GLU A 91 6.07 -9.40 15.68
N PHE A 92 6.80 -9.16 14.59
CA PHE A 92 6.38 -9.64 13.28
C PHE A 92 6.32 -11.17 13.21
N ALA A 93 7.26 -11.88 13.83
CA ALA A 93 7.22 -13.34 13.91
C ALA A 93 5.96 -13.83 14.65
N LYS A 94 5.48 -13.08 15.66
CA LYS A 94 4.21 -13.39 16.33
C LYS A 94 3.02 -13.15 15.41
N VAL A 95 3.02 -12.08 14.62
CA VAL A 95 1.99 -11.81 13.60
C VAL A 95 1.90 -12.96 12.61
N ILE A 96 3.04 -13.41 12.07
CA ILE A 96 3.06 -14.56 11.15
C ILE A 96 2.57 -15.82 11.86
N ARG A 97 3.00 -16.08 13.10
CA ARG A 97 2.57 -17.27 13.85
C ARG A 97 1.05 -17.31 14.01
N ARG A 98 0.43 -16.17 14.38
CA ARG A 98 -1.03 -16.05 14.44
C ARG A 98 -1.70 -16.27 13.08
N LEU A 99 -1.11 -15.76 11.99
CA LEU A 99 -1.60 -16.04 10.65
C LEU A 99 -1.64 -17.54 10.34
N MET A 100 -0.59 -18.30 10.67
CA MET A 100 -0.59 -19.76 10.45
C MET A 100 -1.37 -20.58 11.49
N GLU A 101 -1.69 -20.03 12.66
CA GLU A 101 -2.63 -20.68 13.59
C GLU A 101 -4.02 -20.88 12.96
N THR A 102 -4.39 -20.05 11.98
CA THR A 102 -5.67 -20.16 11.25
C THR A 102 -5.48 -20.71 9.84
N SER A 103 -5.08 -21.98 9.76
CA SER A 103 -4.84 -22.70 8.49
C SER A 103 -6.08 -22.91 7.62
N THR A 104 -7.27 -22.62 8.14
CA THR A 104 -8.54 -22.67 7.40
C THR A 104 -8.73 -21.49 6.45
N ALA A 105 -8.01 -20.38 6.66
CA ALA A 105 -8.05 -19.22 5.78
C ALA A 105 -7.29 -19.51 4.48
N ARG A 106 -7.95 -19.25 3.34
CA ARG A 106 -7.39 -19.51 2.00
C ARG A 106 -6.39 -18.45 1.54
N GLY A 107 -6.41 -17.26 2.15
CA GLY A 107 -5.49 -16.16 1.82
C GLY A 107 -5.54 -15.03 2.84
N VAL A 108 -4.63 -14.07 2.69
CA VAL A 108 -4.51 -12.88 3.54
C VAL A 108 -4.71 -11.61 2.70
N VAL A 109 -5.61 -10.75 3.13
CA VAL A 109 -5.85 -9.41 2.57
C VAL A 109 -5.02 -8.40 3.34
N LEU A 110 -4.17 -7.64 2.65
CA LEU A 110 -3.21 -6.72 3.28
C LEU A 110 -3.55 -5.25 2.94
N PHE A 111 -3.69 -4.43 3.98
CA PHE A 111 -3.74 -2.96 3.90
C PHE A 111 -2.64 -2.38 4.81
N ALA A 112 -1.45 -2.17 4.26
CA ALA A 112 -0.32 -1.67 5.03
C ALA A 112 0.50 -0.67 4.21
N ASN A 113 1.22 0.22 4.90
CA ASN A 113 2.16 1.13 4.26
C ASN A 113 3.42 0.38 3.86
N GLU A 114 4.13 0.89 2.85
CA GLU A 114 5.38 0.27 2.37
C GLU A 114 6.42 0.13 3.48
N ASP A 115 6.58 1.16 4.32
CA ASP A 115 7.57 1.18 5.42
C ASP A 115 7.30 0.07 6.46
N ASP A 116 6.02 -0.16 6.76
CA ASP A 116 5.58 -1.18 7.73
C ASP A 116 5.75 -2.61 7.17
N ILE A 117 5.77 -2.77 5.84
CA ILE A 117 6.02 -4.03 5.13
C ILE A 117 7.51 -4.24 4.85
N ARG A 118 8.31 -3.17 4.71
CA ARG A 118 9.76 -3.24 4.45
C ARG A 118 10.55 -3.66 5.70
N ALA A 119 10.18 -3.17 6.87
CA ALA A 119 10.76 -3.60 8.15
C ALA A 119 10.77 -5.15 8.33
N PRO A 120 9.71 -5.89 7.98
CA PRO A 120 9.72 -7.34 8.01
C PRO A 120 10.44 -8.06 6.86
N GLY A 121 10.60 -7.42 5.69
CA GLY A 121 11.38 -7.98 4.57
C GLY A 121 12.87 -8.11 4.89
N ALA A 122 13.42 -7.17 5.66
CA ALA A 122 14.81 -7.20 6.12
C ALA A 122 15.08 -8.24 7.22
N ALA A 123 14.03 -8.77 7.88
CA ALA A 123 14.15 -9.65 9.05
C ALA A 123 14.11 -11.16 8.71
N GLY A 124 14.16 -11.55 7.43
CA GLY A 124 14.26 -12.96 7.05
C GLY A 124 13.01 -13.80 7.36
N GLY A 125 11.81 -13.24 7.16
CA GLY A 125 10.55 -13.95 7.37
C GLY A 125 10.30 -15.11 6.38
N PRO A 126 9.49 -16.13 6.76
CA PRO A 126 9.37 -17.37 6.01
C PRO A 126 8.59 -17.25 4.67
N PRO A 127 8.80 -18.20 3.74
CA PRO A 127 8.48 -18.16 2.30
C PRO A 127 7.03 -17.93 1.82
N TRP A 128 6.01 -17.90 2.68
CA TRP A 128 4.65 -18.27 2.24
C TRP A 128 3.57 -17.24 2.62
N LEU A 129 3.93 -15.99 2.90
CA LEU A 129 2.92 -14.96 3.19
C LEU A 129 2.13 -14.62 1.90
N TYR A 130 1.04 -15.34 1.65
CA TYR A 130 0.09 -15.06 0.58
C TYR A 130 -0.74 -13.82 0.94
N GLY A 131 -0.11 -12.65 0.82
CA GLY A 131 -0.80 -11.36 0.81
C GLY A 131 -1.25 -11.03 -0.60
N VAL A 132 -2.44 -10.45 -0.75
CA VAL A 132 -2.72 -9.56 -1.89
C VAL A 132 -2.17 -8.19 -1.48
N PRO A 133 -0.93 -7.80 -1.81
CA PRO A 133 -0.49 -6.43 -1.63
C PRO A 133 -1.27 -5.58 -2.63
N VAL A 134 -2.07 -4.63 -2.15
CA VAL A 134 -2.58 -3.59 -3.04
C VAL A 134 -1.67 -2.38 -2.91
N THR A 135 -0.87 -2.16 -3.95
CA THR A 135 -0.08 -0.95 -4.15
C THR A 135 -0.82 0.00 -5.09
N LEU A 136 -0.87 1.28 -4.73
CA LEU A 136 -1.39 2.35 -5.59
C LEU A 136 -0.28 3.37 -5.91
N TRP A 137 0.28 3.18 -7.13
CA TRP A 137 0.82 4.13 -8.12
C TRP A 137 1.97 5.12 -7.84
N GLY A 138 2.98 5.04 -8.71
CA GLY A 138 3.83 6.12 -9.23
C GLY A 138 3.87 6.06 -10.78
N PRO A 139 4.33 7.11 -11.49
CA PRO A 139 4.38 7.11 -12.95
C PRO A 139 5.29 6.01 -13.48
N ARG A 140 5.08 5.63 -14.74
CA ARG A 140 5.86 4.69 -15.50
C ARG A 140 7.31 5.18 -15.68
N ASP A 141 8.12 5.09 -14.63
CA ASP A 141 9.56 4.95 -14.80
C ASP A 141 9.83 3.51 -15.22
N PRO A 142 10.48 3.25 -16.35
CA PRO A 142 11.01 1.91 -16.65
C PRO A 142 12.04 1.44 -15.60
N GLY A 143 12.44 2.30 -14.65
CA GLY A 143 13.22 1.98 -13.45
C GLY A 143 12.43 1.76 -12.16
N LEU A 144 11.18 2.24 -12.03
CA LEU A 144 10.30 1.90 -10.91
C LEU A 144 9.50 0.67 -11.29
N SER A 145 10.17 -0.46 -11.11
CA SER A 145 9.57 -1.79 -11.11
C SER A 145 8.27 -1.79 -10.29
N PRO A 146 7.22 -2.53 -10.69
CA PRO A 146 5.98 -2.63 -9.91
C PRO A 146 6.36 -3.03 -8.51
N VAL A 147 6.30 -2.09 -7.53
CA VAL A 147 6.94 -2.16 -6.20
C VAL A 147 7.47 -3.55 -6.01
N THR A 148 8.71 -3.76 -6.46
CA THR A 148 9.36 -5.03 -6.24
C THR A 148 9.41 -5.08 -4.73
N LEU A 149 8.43 -5.76 -4.12
CA LEU A 149 8.57 -6.36 -2.83
C LEU A 149 9.88 -7.11 -2.99
N TRP A 150 10.97 -6.50 -2.54
CA TRP A 150 12.26 -7.14 -2.39
C TRP A 150 11.97 -8.22 -1.37
N GLY A 151 11.58 -9.34 -1.93
CA GLY A 151 10.62 -10.26 -1.41
C GLY A 151 10.87 -11.46 -2.30
N PRO A 152 11.47 -12.49 -1.74
CA PRO A 152 12.14 -13.46 -2.57
C PRO A 152 11.18 -14.19 -3.56
N PRO A 153 11.68 -14.76 -4.67
CA PRO A 153 10.90 -15.31 -5.81
C PRO A 153 9.79 -16.35 -5.52
N TRP A 154 9.58 -16.72 -4.26
CA TRP A 154 8.57 -17.66 -3.79
C TRP A 154 7.37 -17.00 -3.09
N LEU A 155 7.35 -15.66 -2.98
CA LEU A 155 6.20 -14.89 -2.53
C LEU A 155 5.15 -14.76 -3.65
N TYR A 156 4.27 -15.75 -3.80
CA TYR A 156 3.15 -15.73 -4.76
C TYR A 156 1.99 -14.86 -4.24
N GLY A 157 2.21 -13.55 -4.12
CA GLY A 157 1.14 -12.57 -3.97
C GLY A 157 0.77 -12.03 -5.35
N VAL A 158 -0.51 -11.98 -5.70
CA VAL A 158 -0.95 -11.24 -6.89
C VAL A 158 -1.10 -9.78 -6.45
N PRO A 159 -0.20 -8.86 -6.83
CA PRO A 159 -0.47 -7.45 -6.61
C PRO A 159 -1.67 -7.06 -7.47
N VAL A 160 -2.79 -6.75 -6.82
CA VAL A 160 -3.96 -6.24 -7.53
C VAL A 160 -3.80 -4.73 -7.58
N THR A 161 -3.13 -4.24 -8.62
CA THR A 161 -3.10 -2.80 -8.89
C THR A 161 -4.42 -2.41 -9.54
N LEU A 162 -5.25 -1.65 -8.81
CA LEU A 162 -6.50 -1.13 -9.34
C LEU A 162 -6.22 0.20 -10.02
N TRP A 163 -6.40 0.22 -11.34
CA TRP A 163 -6.30 1.42 -12.13
C TRP A 163 -7.67 2.07 -12.18
N GLY A 164 -7.74 3.36 -11.84
CA GLY A 164 -8.93 4.15 -12.16
C GLY A 164 -9.12 4.20 -13.69
N PRO A 165 -10.34 4.43 -14.19
CA PRO A 165 -10.64 4.42 -15.63
C PRO A 165 -9.92 5.52 -16.45
N ARG A 166 -9.12 6.37 -15.81
CA ARG A 166 -8.27 7.38 -16.45
C ARG A 166 -6.87 7.29 -15.88
N ASP A 167 -6.02 6.51 -16.55
CA ASP A 167 -4.58 6.71 -16.47
C ASP A 167 -4.22 7.89 -17.39
N PRO A 168 -3.80 9.04 -16.86
CA PRO A 168 -3.37 10.16 -17.71
C PRO A 168 -2.05 9.87 -18.44
N GLY A 169 -1.37 8.76 -18.14
CA GLY A 169 -0.03 8.46 -18.63
C GLY A 169 1.03 9.39 -18.00
N PRO A 170 2.32 9.19 -18.33
CA PRO A 170 3.37 10.08 -17.88
C PRO A 170 3.08 11.52 -18.34
N SER A 171 3.27 12.48 -17.43
CA SER A 171 3.07 13.89 -17.76
C SER A 171 4.07 14.31 -18.85
N PRO A 172 3.60 14.80 -20.01
CA PRO A 172 4.49 15.21 -21.09
C PRO A 172 5.54 16.22 -20.61
N GLY A 173 6.82 15.94 -20.87
CA GLY A 173 7.96 16.79 -20.50
C GLY A 173 8.41 16.70 -19.03
N PHE A 174 7.75 15.89 -18.19
CA PHE A 174 8.20 15.70 -16.80
C PHE A 174 9.55 14.99 -16.73
N ASP A 175 9.75 13.95 -17.53
CA ASP A 175 11.00 13.18 -17.54
C ASP A 175 12.18 14.04 -17.98
N GLU A 176 12.00 14.87 -19.01
CA GLU A 176 13.00 15.85 -19.45
C GLU A 176 13.28 16.88 -18.36
N TYR A 177 12.23 17.42 -17.72
CA TYR A 177 12.36 18.36 -16.60
C TYR A 177 13.12 17.78 -15.41
N PHE A 178 12.86 16.50 -15.07
CA PHE A 178 13.43 15.84 -13.89
C PHE A 178 14.88 15.42 -14.14
N THR A 179 15.17 14.80 -15.30
CA THR A 179 16.52 14.35 -15.68
C THR A 179 17.47 15.50 -16.02
N SER A 180 16.97 16.67 -16.42
CA SER A 180 17.82 17.84 -16.68
C SER A 180 18.31 18.53 -15.40
N ARG A 181 17.93 18.08 -14.20
CA ARG A 181 18.28 18.75 -12.93
C ARG A 181 19.71 18.42 -12.51
N SER A 182 20.43 19.45 -12.06
CA SER A 182 21.79 19.34 -11.52
C SER A 182 21.93 20.23 -10.28
N LEU A 183 22.98 19.99 -9.49
CA LEU A 183 23.30 20.78 -8.30
C LEU A 183 23.48 22.28 -8.60
N GLU A 184 23.94 22.59 -9.82
CA GLU A 184 24.16 23.97 -10.26
C GLU A 184 22.83 24.67 -10.61
N ASN A 185 21.89 23.92 -11.22
CA ASN A 185 20.66 24.48 -11.79
C ASN A 185 19.42 24.36 -10.89
N ASN A 186 19.48 23.57 -9.81
CA ASN A 186 18.34 23.29 -8.93
C ASN A 186 18.48 23.87 -7.51
N ARG A 187 18.93 25.13 -7.39
CA ARG A 187 19.14 25.80 -6.09
C ARG A 187 17.84 26.09 -5.32
N ARG A 188 16.67 25.95 -5.96
CA ARG A 188 15.37 26.18 -5.32
C ARG A 188 15.00 25.05 -4.36
N ASN A 189 15.37 23.82 -4.68
CA ASN A 189 15.05 22.66 -3.85
C ASN A 189 16.15 22.45 -2.81
N LEU A 190 15.84 22.76 -1.56
CA LEU A 190 16.78 22.65 -0.43
C LEU A 190 17.18 21.20 -0.15
N TRP A 191 16.35 20.23 -0.53
CA TRP A 191 16.60 18.80 -0.34
C TRP A 191 17.35 18.16 -1.52
N PHE A 192 17.65 18.93 -2.57
CA PHE A 192 18.26 18.35 -3.77
C PHE A 192 19.70 17.89 -3.55
N HIS A 193 20.42 18.50 -2.61
CA HIS A 193 21.77 18.09 -2.25
C HIS A 193 21.78 16.70 -1.60
N GLU A 194 20.93 16.51 -0.59
CA GLU A 194 20.75 15.23 0.11
C GLU A 194 20.29 14.14 -0.86
N PHE A 195 19.31 14.45 -1.71
CA PHE A 195 18.88 13.55 -2.79
C PHE A 195 20.06 13.13 -3.70
N TRP A 196 20.90 14.08 -4.10
CA TRP A 196 22.03 13.80 -5.01
C TRP A 196 23.11 12.93 -4.35
N GLU A 197 23.41 13.18 -3.07
CA GLU A 197 24.37 12.37 -2.31
C GLU A 197 23.87 10.94 -2.12
N ASP A 198 22.57 10.75 -1.83
CA ASP A 198 21.95 9.43 -1.64
C ASP A 198 21.87 8.64 -2.95
N ASP A 199 21.40 9.26 -4.03
CA ASP A 199 21.18 8.59 -5.33
C ASP A 199 22.51 8.22 -6.02
N PHE A 200 23.52 9.10 -5.96
CA PHE A 200 24.83 8.87 -6.58
C PHE A 200 25.87 8.29 -5.61
N ASN A 201 25.51 8.05 -4.34
CA ASN A 201 26.38 7.55 -3.29
C ASN A 201 27.71 8.33 -3.19
N CYS A 202 27.61 9.66 -3.27
CA CYS A 202 28.73 10.58 -3.24
C CYS A 202 28.60 11.57 -2.07
N ARG A 203 29.65 12.35 -1.81
CA ARG A 203 29.64 13.41 -0.80
C ARG A 203 30.09 14.72 -1.45
N LEU A 204 29.29 15.77 -1.29
CA LEU A 204 29.46 17.08 -1.90
C LEU A 204 30.10 18.10 -0.95
#